data_AF-A0A2S4PP17-F1
#
_entry.id   AF-A0A2S4PP17-F1
#
_cell.length_a   1.000
_cell.length_b   1.000
_cell.length_c   1.000
_cell.angle_alpha   90.00
_cell.angle_beta   90.00
_cell.angle_gamma   90.00
#
_symmetry.space_group_name_H-M   'P 1'
#
loop_
_entity.id
_entity.type
_entity.pdbx_description
1 polymer ?
#
loop_
_entity_poly.entity_id
_entity_poly.type
_entity_poly.pdbx_seq_one_letter_code
_entity_poly.pdbx_strand_id
1 'polypeptide(L)'
;MPKEKSTARKTSKPRSEKKKRDPNAPKRGLTAYMFFAIEQREIVRDENPGITFGQVGKLLGQRWKELDEEQRTPYEVKAAEDKKRYTDEKANYNPDAEEEEEESS
;
A
#
# COMPACT_ATOMS: atom_id res chain seq x y z
N MET A 1 -20.64 9.68 27.33
CA MET A 1 -21.26 10.15 26.08
C MET A 1 -21.10 9.04 25.04
N PRO A 2 -22.15 8.70 24.29
CA PRO A 2 -22.30 7.39 23.65
C PRO A 2 -21.44 7.20 22.40
N LYS A 3 -21.04 5.94 22.17
CA LYS A 3 -20.35 5.42 20.98
C LYS A 3 -21.31 5.47 19.77
N GLU A 4 -21.00 6.29 18.78
CA GLU A 4 -21.73 6.29 17.50
C GLU A 4 -21.15 5.25 16.53
N LYS A 5 -21.98 4.27 16.18
CA LYS A 5 -21.86 3.42 14.99
C LYS A 5 -22.55 4.14 13.83
N SER A 6 -21.87 4.34 12.71
CA SER A 6 -22.44 4.77 11.41
C SER A 6 -21.34 4.62 10.35
N THR A 7 -21.46 4.07 9.13
CA THR A 7 -22.56 3.61 8.30
C THR A 7 -21.98 2.80 7.13
N ALA A 8 -22.81 1.95 6.53
CA ALA A 8 -22.53 1.16 5.35
C ALA A 8 -22.10 1.95 4.11
N ARG A 9 -21.26 1.37 3.23
CA ARG A 9 -21.59 1.31 1.79
C ARG A 9 -20.81 0.25 1.01
N LYS A 10 -21.56 -0.78 0.64
CA LYS A 10 -21.32 -1.65 -0.52
C LYS A 10 -21.23 -0.76 -1.76
N THR A 11 -20.02 -0.55 -2.29
CA THR A 11 -19.84 -0.17 -3.69
C THR A 11 -18.81 -1.12 -4.29
N SER A 12 -19.30 -2.20 -4.88
CA SER A 12 -18.58 -2.97 -5.89
C SER A 12 -18.32 -2.04 -7.06
N LYS A 13 -17.24 -1.26 -6.97
CA LYS A 13 -16.69 -0.51 -8.09
C LYS A 13 -16.31 -1.56 -9.14
N PRO A 14 -16.71 -1.42 -10.41
CA PRO A 14 -16.25 -2.34 -11.45
C PRO A 14 -14.72 -2.35 -11.35
N ARG A 15 -14.15 -3.56 -11.29
CA ARG A 15 -12.71 -3.80 -11.21
C ARG A 15 -12.13 -3.13 -12.44
N SER A 16 -11.76 -1.85 -12.32
CA SER A 16 -11.09 -1.09 -13.36
C SER A 16 -9.98 -2.00 -13.81
N GLU A 17 -10.11 -2.47 -15.05
CA GLU A 17 -9.03 -3.04 -15.82
C GLU A 17 -7.82 -2.18 -15.48
N LYS A 18 -6.85 -2.80 -14.79
CA LYS A 18 -5.66 -2.08 -14.34
C LYS A 18 -5.00 -1.65 -15.63
N LYS A 19 -5.26 -0.41 -16.09
CA LYS A 19 -4.45 0.26 -17.10
C LYS A 19 -3.04 -0.05 -16.70
N LYS A 20 -2.32 -0.75 -17.60
CA LYS A 20 -0.92 -1.12 -17.41
C LYS A 20 -0.26 0.13 -16.85
N ARG A 21 0.12 0.10 -15.57
CA ARG A 21 0.80 1.25 -14.99
C ARG A 21 2.05 1.39 -15.84
N ASP A 22 2.21 2.56 -16.44
CA ASP A 22 3.39 2.88 -17.22
C ASP A 22 4.63 2.47 -16.41
N PRO A 23 5.52 1.64 -16.97
CA PRO A 23 6.67 1.10 -16.24
C PRO A 23 7.58 2.21 -15.69
N ASN A 24 7.54 3.40 -16.32
CA ASN A 24 8.32 4.59 -15.93
C ASN A 24 7.61 5.47 -14.89
N ALA A 25 6.34 5.21 -14.55
CA ALA A 25 5.69 5.99 -13.51
C ALA A 25 6.35 5.70 -12.15
N PRO A 26 6.73 6.73 -11.36
CA PRO A 26 7.38 6.52 -10.08
C PRO A 26 6.53 5.58 -9.23
N LYS A 27 7.19 4.57 -8.67
CA LYS A 27 6.49 3.53 -7.93
C LYS A 27 5.90 4.16 -6.69
N ARG A 28 4.57 4.18 -6.63
CA ARG A 28 3.80 4.76 -5.52
C ARG A 28 4.41 4.42 -4.17
N GLY A 29 4.68 5.46 -3.38
CA GLY A 29 5.19 5.30 -2.03
C GLY A 29 4.31 4.35 -1.21
N LEU A 30 4.95 3.49 -0.44
CA LEU A 30 4.30 2.52 0.42
C LEU A 30 3.70 3.24 1.63
N THR A 31 2.45 2.91 1.95
CA THR A 31 1.80 3.41 3.17
C THR A 31 2.23 2.60 4.38
N ALA A 32 1.96 3.10 5.58
CA ALA A 32 2.29 2.42 6.84
C ALA A 32 1.72 0.99 6.88
N TYR A 33 0.46 0.87 6.45
CA TYR A 33 -0.19 -0.43 6.28
C TYR A 33 0.52 -1.31 5.24
N MET A 34 1.05 -0.77 4.14
CA MET A 34 1.79 -1.57 3.17
C MET A 34 3.10 -2.10 3.73
N PHE A 35 3.86 -1.30 4.48
CA PHE A 35 5.08 -1.79 5.15
C PHE A 35 4.75 -2.94 6.11
N PHE A 36 3.78 -2.73 6.99
CA PHE A 36 3.28 -3.76 7.88
C PHE A 36 2.79 -5.00 7.12
N ALA A 37 1.99 -4.80 6.08
CA ALA A 37 1.42 -5.89 5.30
C ALA A 37 2.48 -6.65 4.50
N ILE A 38 3.61 -6.05 4.12
CA ILE A 38 4.72 -6.74 3.43
C ILE A 38 5.45 -7.68 4.38
N GLU A 39 5.83 -7.19 5.57
CA GLU A 39 6.51 -8.01 6.59
C GLU A 39 5.58 -9.10 7.13
N GLN A 40 4.35 -8.73 7.51
CA GLN A 40 3.40 -9.68 8.07
C GLN A 40 2.80 -10.63 7.04
N ARG A 41 2.79 -10.27 5.76
CA ARG A 41 2.38 -11.19 4.68
C ARG A 41 3.18 -12.48 4.71
N GLU A 42 4.50 -12.36 4.90
CA GLU A 42 5.37 -13.53 4.91
C GLU A 42 5.10 -14.34 6.16
N ILE A 43 5.09 -13.69 7.33
CA ILE A 43 4.76 -14.33 8.61
C ILE A 43 3.41 -15.05 8.54
N VAL A 44 2.35 -14.40 8.07
CA VAL A 44 1.01 -15.00 7.96
C VAL A 44 0.99 -16.17 6.96
N ARG A 45 1.75 -16.08 5.87
CA ARG A 45 1.88 -17.17 4.89
C ARG A 45 2.66 -18.36 5.46
N ASP A 46 3.71 -18.09 6.23
CA ASP A 46 4.55 -19.10 6.86
C ASP A 46 3.82 -19.77 8.05
N GLU A 47 3.05 -19.01 8.84
CA GLU A 47 2.16 -19.54 9.87
C GLU A 47 0.98 -20.34 9.26
N ASN A 48 0.53 -19.98 8.06
CA ASN A 48 -0.62 -20.58 7.40
C ASN A 48 -0.25 -21.01 5.97
N PRO A 49 0.55 -22.07 5.80
CA PRO A 49 0.88 -22.55 4.47
C PRO A 49 -0.40 -23.03 3.77
N GLY A 50 -0.75 -22.40 2.66
CA GLY A 50 -1.92 -22.78 1.83
C GLY A 50 -3.12 -21.83 1.88
N ILE A 51 -3.09 -20.75 2.67
CA ILE A 51 -4.14 -19.73 2.60
C ILE A 51 -3.95 -18.82 1.38
N THR A 52 -5.07 -18.38 0.79
CA THR A 52 -5.03 -17.52 -0.39
C THR A 52 -4.62 -16.09 -0.03
N PHE A 53 -4.04 -15.36 -0.98
CA PHE A 53 -3.70 -13.93 -0.81
C PHE A 53 -4.88 -13.09 -0.31
N GLY A 54 -6.11 -13.42 -0.71
CA GLY A 54 -7.32 -12.76 -0.24
C GLY A 54 -7.60 -12.98 1.25
N GLN A 55 -7.27 -14.15 1.79
CA GLN A 55 -7.38 -14.44 3.24
C GLN A 55 -6.25 -13.77 4.02
N VAL A 56 -5.02 -13.80 3.51
CA VAL A 56 -3.88 -13.08 4.09
C VAL A 56 -4.22 -11.60 4.25
N GLY A 57 -4.74 -10.94 3.20
CA GLY A 57 -5.12 -9.53 3.27
C GLY A 57 -6.22 -9.22 4.31
N LYS A 58 -7.16 -10.16 4.54
CA LYS A 58 -8.17 -10.01 5.60
C LYS A 58 -7.54 -10.08 7.00
N LEU A 59 -6.68 -11.08 7.23
CA LEU A 59 -5.96 -11.25 8.50
C LEU A 59 -5.06 -10.06 8.80
N LEU A 60 -4.31 -9.58 7.80
CA LEU A 60 -3.47 -8.39 7.91
C LEU A 60 -4.29 -7.13 8.22
N GLY A 61 -5.44 -6.96 7.58
CA GLY A 61 -6.33 -5.84 7.85
C GLY A 61 -6.93 -5.87 9.27
N GLN A 62 -7.16 -7.06 9.82
CA GLN A 62 -7.57 -7.23 11.22
C GLN A 62 -6.42 -6.93 12.17
N ARG A 63 -5.26 -7.57 12.00
CA ARG A 63 -4.06 -7.32 12.81
C ARG A 63 -3.67 -5.84 12.79
N TRP A 64 -3.76 -5.16 11.65
CA TRP A 64 -3.51 -3.72 11.57
C TRP A 64 -4.48 -2.90 12.42
N LYS A 65 -5.77 -3.24 12.42
CA LYS A 65 -6.77 -2.55 13.25
C LYS A 65 -6.59 -2.85 14.74
N GLU A 66 -6.07 -4.03 15.06
CA GLU A 66 -5.76 -4.46 16.44
C GLU A 66 -4.45 -3.88 16.96
N LEU A 67 -3.51 -3.51 16.10
CA LEU A 67 -2.30 -2.79 16.49
C LEU A 67 -2.62 -1.43 17.10
N ASP A 68 -1.97 -1.10 18.20
CA ASP A 68 -2.00 0.23 18.78
C ASP A 68 -1.26 1.28 17.94
N GLU A 69 -1.60 2.55 18.18
CA GLU A 69 -0.94 3.70 17.54
C GLU A 69 0.56 3.68 17.78
N GLU A 70 1.03 3.25 18.95
CA GLU A 70 2.46 3.12 19.26
C GLU A 70 3.17 2.11 18.35
N GLN A 71 2.50 1.00 18.03
CA GLN A 71 3.06 0.00 17.13
C GLN A 71 2.95 0.43 15.66
N ARG A 72 1.94 1.23 15.31
CA ARG A 72 1.78 1.80 13.96
C ARG A 72 2.75 2.95 13.70
N THR A 73 3.06 3.75 14.71
CA THR A 73 3.92 4.93 14.66
C THR A 73 5.22 4.69 13.88
N PRO A 74 6.04 3.66 14.18
CA PRO A 74 7.27 3.42 13.41
C PRO A 74 6.99 3.12 11.93
N TYR A 75 5.88 2.45 11.59
CA TYR A 75 5.48 2.24 10.19
C TYR A 75 4.95 3.51 9.55
N GLU A 76 4.27 4.38 10.30
CA GLU A 76 3.79 5.68 9.81
C GLU A 76 4.94 6.64 9.53
N VAL A 77 5.99 6.65 10.36
CA VAL A 77 7.21 7.41 10.11
C VAL A 77 7.90 6.92 8.83
N LYS A 78 8.16 5.60 8.73
CA LYS A 78 8.75 5.01 7.50
C LYS A 78 7.92 5.32 6.25
N ALA A 79 6.59 5.25 6.37
CA ALA A 79 5.69 5.58 5.29
C ALA A 79 5.65 7.06 4.95
N ALA A 80 5.79 7.96 5.93
CA ALA A 80 5.88 9.39 5.69
C ALA A 80 7.17 9.73 4.93
N GLU A 81 8.29 9.09 5.28
CA GLU A 81 9.57 9.23 4.57
C GLU A 81 9.48 8.71 3.13
N ASP A 82 8.95 7.51 2.92
CA ASP A 82 8.82 6.95 1.57
C ASP A 82 7.77 7.69 0.73
N LYS A 83 6.69 8.17 1.37
CA LYS A 83 5.72 9.05 0.73
C LYS A 83 6.37 10.35 0.28
N LYS A 84 7.27 10.93 1.09
CA LYS A 84 8.00 12.14 0.73
C LYS A 84 8.89 11.89 -0.50
N ARG A 85 9.67 10.80 -0.48
CA ARG A 85 10.46 10.33 -1.64
C ARG A 85 9.60 10.23 -2.89
N TYR A 86 8.47 9.53 -2.80
CA TYR A 86 7.55 9.38 -3.94
C TYR A 86 6.93 10.71 -4.38
N THR A 87 6.61 11.64 -3.47
CA THR A 87 6.07 12.94 -3.84
C THR A 87 7.09 13.80 -4.56
N ASP A 88 8.36 13.78 -4.15
CA ASP A 88 9.46 14.45 -4.84
C ASP A 88 9.71 13.81 -6.22
N GLU A 89 9.85 12.48 -6.30
CA GLU A 89 10.00 11.76 -7.58
C GLU A 89 8.82 12.03 -8.53
N LYS A 90 7.59 12.06 -8.01
CA LYS A 90 6.39 12.37 -8.80
C LYS A 90 6.31 13.85 -9.20
N ALA A 91 6.83 14.77 -8.39
CA ALA A 91 6.85 16.19 -8.74
C ALA A 91 7.82 16.47 -9.89
N ASN A 92 8.91 15.71 -9.95
CA ASN A 92 9.90 15.76 -11.04
C ASN A 92 9.50 14.90 -12.25
N TYR A 93 8.56 13.97 -12.09
CA TYR A 93 8.03 13.14 -13.18
C TYR A 93 7.13 13.95 -14.11
N ASN A 94 7.69 14.40 -15.22
CA ASN A 94 6.95 14.88 -16.37
C ASN A 94 6.62 13.66 -17.27
N PRO A 95 5.34 13.32 -17.52
CA PRO A 95 4.97 12.14 -18.32
C PRO A 95 5.41 12.19 -19.79
N ASP A 96 6.05 13.30 -20.22
CA ASP A 96 6.52 13.58 -21.58
C ASP A 96 8.06 13.50 -21.74
N ALA A 97 8.84 13.27 -20.67
CA ALA A 97 10.29 13.48 -20.67
C ALA A 97 11.18 12.21 -20.60
N GLU A 98 10.61 11.00 -20.60
CA GLU A 98 11.38 9.74 -20.44
C GLU A 98 11.35 8.83 -21.69
N GLU A 99 11.29 9.40 -22.91
CA GLU A 99 11.62 8.65 -24.14
C GLU A 99 13.15 8.56 -24.39
N GLU A 100 13.99 9.35 -23.70
CA GLU A 100 15.44 9.41 -23.99
C GLU A 100 16.36 8.63 -23.02
N GLU A 101 15.91 8.20 -21.84
CA GLU A 101 16.79 7.48 -20.89
C GLU A 101 16.77 5.95 -20.99
N GLU A 102 15.99 5.36 -21.91
CA GLU A 102 16.11 3.93 -22.27
C GLU A 102 16.95 3.69 -23.55
N GLU A 103 17.71 4.69 -24.02
CA GLU A 103 18.79 4.47 -25.01
C GLU A 103 20.19 4.34 -24.34
N SER A 104 20.26 4.25 -23.01
CA SER A 104 21.55 4.09 -22.30
C SER A 104 21.48 3.23 -21.03
N SER A 105 20.96 2.00 -21.09
CA SER A 105 21.47 0.87 -20.28
C SER A 105 20.95 -0.49 -20.74
#